data_AF-A0A7W7PWI7-F1
#
_entry.id   AF-A0A7W7PWI7-F1
#
_cell.length_a   1.000
_cell.length_b   1.000
_cell.length_c   1.000
_cell.angle_alpha   90.00
_cell.angle_beta   90.00
_cell.angle_gamma   90.00
#
_symmetry.space_group_name_H-M   'P 1'
#
loop_
_entity.id
_entity.type
_entity.pdbx_description
1 polymer ?
#
loop_
_entity_poly.entity_id
_entity_poly.type
_entity_poly.pdbx_seq_one_letter_code
_entity_poly.pdbx_strand_id
1 'polypeptide(L)'
;MFPTAAPPRTRIAGLAARARNVVDSGLCTRTSAVPDWLARLDQLEHLTAAPAADRRATIAILADDVLCDLLVLSYLRHGTPYALWADTLAGFAADVLGVTTWAQLHARLDGPW
;
A
#
# COMPACT_ATOMS: atom_id res chain seq x y z
N MET A 1 -15.82 -14.46 19.27
CA MET A 1 -14.35 -14.41 19.32
C MET A 1 -13.90 -13.72 18.04
N PHE A 2 -13.56 -12.43 18.11
CA PHE A 2 -13.07 -11.71 16.93
C PHE A 2 -11.65 -12.20 16.65
N PRO A 3 -11.29 -12.57 15.40
CA PRO A 3 -9.90 -12.73 15.07
C PRO A 3 -9.26 -11.36 15.26
N THR A 4 -8.42 -11.23 16.28
CA THR A 4 -7.56 -10.07 16.45
C THR A 4 -6.69 -10.03 15.20
N ALA A 5 -7.03 -9.14 14.25
CA ALA A 5 -6.22 -8.96 13.06
C ALA A 5 -4.78 -8.72 13.55
N ALA A 6 -3.85 -9.57 13.09
CA ALA A 6 -2.45 -9.41 13.44
C ALA A 6 -2.05 -7.94 13.18
N PRO A 7 -1.37 -7.27 14.13
CA PRO A 7 -1.01 -5.87 13.95
C PRO A 7 -0.26 -5.70 12.62
N PRO A 8 -0.53 -4.60 11.88
CA PRO A 8 0.07 -4.41 10.56
C PRO A 8 1.59 -4.46 10.67
N ARG A 9 2.19 -5.42 9.96
CA ARG A 9 3.62 -5.75 10.09
C ARG A 9 4.53 -4.60 9.65
N THR A 10 4.05 -3.71 8.78
CA THR A 10 4.74 -2.47 8.37
C THR A 10 3.76 -1.29 8.34
N ARG A 11 4.31 -0.07 8.37
CA ARG A 11 3.56 1.18 8.16
C ARG A 11 2.67 1.09 6.92
N ILE A 12 3.22 0.63 5.80
CA ILE A 12 2.51 0.54 4.52
C ILE A 12 1.41 -0.53 4.58
N ALA A 13 1.63 -1.67 5.23
CA ALA A 13 0.58 -2.66 5.42
C ALA A 13 -0.62 -2.11 6.21
N GLY A 14 -0.36 -1.30 7.24
CA GLY A 14 -1.40 -0.64 8.04
C GLY A 14 -2.21 0.34 7.22
N LEU A 15 -1.53 1.21 6.46
CA LEU A 15 -2.18 2.18 5.58
C LEU A 15 -2.94 1.50 4.43
N ALA A 16 -2.39 0.44 3.85
CA ALA A 16 -3.09 -0.34 2.83
C ALA A 16 -4.34 -1.02 3.39
N ALA A 17 -4.28 -1.58 4.60
CA ALA A 17 -5.47 -2.15 5.25
C ALA A 17 -6.55 -1.10 5.48
N ARG A 18 -6.17 0.11 5.90
CA ARG A 18 -7.08 1.26 6.03
C ARG A 18 -7.68 1.66 4.67
N ALA A 19 -6.86 1.79 3.64
CA ALA A 19 -7.31 2.12 2.29
C ALA A 19 -8.31 1.09 1.75
N ARG A 20 -8.05 -0.21 1.96
CA ARG A 20 -9.01 -1.27 1.62
C ARG A 20 -10.32 -1.13 2.38
N ASN A 21 -10.25 -0.92 3.70
CA ASN A 21 -11.46 -0.72 4.50
C ASN A 21 -12.29 0.45 3.98
N VAL A 22 -11.66 1.58 3.61
CA VAL A 22 -12.36 2.74 3.04
C VAL A 22 -13.08 2.41 1.73
N VAL A 23 -12.45 1.65 0.83
CA VAL A 23 -13.05 1.30 -0.47
C VAL A 23 -14.09 0.19 -0.33
N ASP A 24 -13.73 -0.92 0.33
CA ASP A 24 -14.55 -2.12 0.43
C ASP A 24 -15.83 -1.91 1.28
N SER A 25 -15.79 -0.99 2.25
CA SER A 25 -16.98 -0.61 3.03
C SER A 25 -17.87 0.40 2.31
N GLY A 26 -17.47 0.89 1.13
CA GLY A 26 -18.21 1.90 0.39
C GLY A 26 -18.09 3.32 0.95
N LEU A 27 -17.19 3.58 1.89
CA LEU A 27 -16.93 4.94 2.41
C LEU A 27 -16.38 5.87 1.32
N CYS A 28 -15.61 5.32 0.38
CA CYS A 28 -15.17 6.03 -0.82
C CYS A 28 -15.40 5.16 -2.06
N THR A 29 -16.38 5.54 -2.88
CA THR A 29 -16.78 4.77 -4.07
C THR A 29 -16.24 5.33 -5.39
N ARG A 30 -15.65 6.53 -5.38
CA ARG A 30 -15.20 7.24 -6.59
C ARG A 30 -13.94 8.04 -6.29
N THR A 31 -13.07 8.17 -7.27
CA THR A 31 -11.81 8.93 -7.16
C THR A 31 -12.03 10.37 -6.71
N SER A 32 -13.11 11.03 -7.18
CA SER A 32 -13.43 12.42 -6.83
C SER A 32 -13.82 12.64 -5.37
N ALA A 33 -14.06 11.58 -4.60
CA ALA A 33 -14.39 11.67 -3.17
C ALA A 33 -13.14 11.66 -2.27
N VAL A 34 -11.95 11.46 -2.84
CA VAL A 34 -10.68 11.55 -2.12
C VAL A 34 -10.30 13.03 -1.91
N PRO A 35 -9.74 13.41 -0.75
CA PRO A 35 -9.22 14.76 -0.54
C PRO A 35 -8.18 15.14 -1.60
N ASP A 36 -8.25 16.38 -2.12
CA ASP A 36 -7.35 16.89 -3.16
C ASP A 36 -7.13 15.92 -4.34
N TRP A 37 -8.19 15.19 -4.73
CA TRP A 37 -8.09 14.02 -5.61
C TRP A 37 -7.33 14.29 -6.92
N LEU A 38 -7.44 15.48 -7.52
CA LEU A 38 -6.72 15.82 -8.75
C LEU A 38 -5.20 15.82 -8.54
N ALA A 39 -4.73 16.49 -7.49
CA ALA A 39 -3.31 16.53 -7.15
C ALA A 39 -2.80 15.16 -6.71
N ARG A 40 -3.61 14.40 -5.94
CA ARG A 40 -3.27 13.03 -5.55
C ARG A 40 -3.23 12.09 -6.74
N LEU A 41 -4.08 12.29 -7.73
CA LEU A 41 -4.09 11.49 -8.94
C LEU A 41 -2.85 11.74 -9.80
N ASP A 42 -2.49 13.01 -10.00
CA ASP A 42 -1.24 13.39 -10.69
C ASP A 42 -0.01 12.80 -9.98
N GLN A 43 0.01 12.90 -8.64
CA GLN A 43 1.06 12.29 -7.82
C GLN A 43 1.11 10.76 -7.96
N LEU A 44 -0.05 10.08 -8.01
CA LEU A 44 -0.12 8.63 -8.22
C LEU A 44 0.41 8.26 -9.60
N GLU A 45 0.05 9.00 -10.64
CA GLU A 45 0.52 8.78 -12.02
C GLU A 45 2.03 9.01 -12.12
N HIS A 46 2.55 10.05 -11.46
CA HIS A 46 3.99 10.30 -11.36
C HIS A 46 4.74 9.15 -10.67
N LEU A 47 4.24 8.67 -9.53
CA LEU A 47 4.84 7.52 -8.82
C LEU A 47 4.80 6.25 -9.68
N THR A 48 3.69 6.02 -10.36
CA THR A 48 3.52 4.84 -11.23
C THR A 48 4.52 4.84 -12.39
N ALA A 49 4.84 6.02 -12.94
CA ALA A 49 5.83 6.17 -14.00
C ALA A 49 7.29 6.18 -13.51
N ALA A 50 7.53 6.50 -12.23
CA ALA A 50 8.88 6.59 -11.67
C ALA A 50 9.59 5.22 -11.62
N PRO A 51 10.93 5.18 -11.69
CA PRO A 51 11.69 3.97 -11.41
C PRO A 51 11.40 3.43 -10.00
N ALA A 52 11.42 2.10 -9.85
CA ALA A 52 11.05 1.45 -8.59
C ALA A 52 11.85 1.95 -7.38
N ALA A 53 13.14 2.23 -7.53
CA ALA A 53 13.97 2.76 -6.44
C ALA A 53 13.50 4.15 -5.98
N ASP A 54 13.26 5.06 -6.92
CA ASP A 54 12.84 6.43 -6.65
C ASP A 54 11.43 6.48 -6.07
N ARG A 55 10.50 5.73 -6.67
CA ARG A 55 9.13 5.58 -6.15
C ARG A 55 9.13 5.15 -4.69
N ARG A 56 9.94 4.14 -4.35
CA ARG A 56 10.02 3.62 -2.97
C ARG A 56 10.63 4.64 -2.01
N ALA A 57 11.67 5.36 -2.44
CA ALA A 57 12.26 6.44 -1.65
C ALA A 57 11.24 7.56 -1.38
N THR A 58 10.45 7.94 -2.38
CA THR A 58 9.37 8.92 -2.21
C THR A 58 8.30 8.41 -1.25
N ILE A 59 7.79 7.19 -1.43
CA ILE A 59 6.76 6.60 -0.55
C ILE A 59 7.22 6.58 0.91
N ALA A 60 8.50 6.28 1.16
CA ALA A 60 9.05 6.21 2.51
C ALA A 60 8.93 7.53 3.30
N ILE A 61 8.97 8.68 2.62
CA ILE A 61 8.93 10.02 3.24
C ILE A 61 7.56 10.70 3.19
N LEU A 62 6.59 10.16 2.44
CA LEU A 62 5.24 10.73 2.39
C LEU A 62 4.58 10.71 3.76
N ALA A 63 3.71 11.67 4.03
CA ALA A 63 2.86 11.65 5.21
C ALA A 63 1.81 10.51 5.11
N ASP A 64 1.35 10.00 6.26
CA ASP A 64 0.46 8.84 6.34
C ASP A 64 -0.89 9.06 5.66
N ASP A 65 -1.46 10.25 5.82
CA ASP A 65 -2.71 10.67 5.18
C ASP A 65 -2.55 10.72 3.66
N VAL A 66 -1.49 11.37 3.16
CA VAL A 66 -1.18 11.43 1.73
C VAL A 66 -1.00 10.04 1.14
N LEU A 67 -0.22 9.18 1.81
CA LEU A 67 -0.01 7.82 1.34
C LEU A 67 -1.31 7.00 1.39
N CYS A 68 -2.13 7.15 2.42
CA CYS A 68 -3.44 6.48 2.49
C CYS A 68 -4.35 6.89 1.32
N ASP A 69 -4.41 8.19 0.99
CA ASP A 69 -5.20 8.69 -0.14
C ASP A 69 -4.71 8.10 -1.47
N LEU A 70 -3.40 8.04 -1.68
CA LEU A 70 -2.80 7.42 -2.87
C LEU A 70 -3.13 5.93 -2.96
N LEU A 71 -3.12 5.20 -1.85
CA LEU A 71 -3.47 3.78 -1.80
C LEU A 71 -4.98 3.56 -2.05
N VAL A 72 -5.85 4.46 -1.58
CA VAL A 72 -7.29 4.46 -1.91
C VAL A 72 -7.49 4.68 -3.41
N LEU A 73 -6.84 5.68 -4.00
CA LEU A 73 -6.91 5.94 -5.44
C LEU A 73 -6.36 4.75 -6.26
N SER A 74 -5.26 4.16 -5.81
CA SER A 74 -4.67 2.97 -6.42
C SER A 74 -5.66 1.80 -6.41
N TYR A 75 -6.34 1.57 -5.28
CA TYR A 75 -7.38 0.55 -5.19
C TYR A 75 -8.54 0.86 -6.13
N LEU A 76 -9.11 2.07 -6.09
CA LEU A 76 -10.23 2.44 -6.96
C LEU A 76 -9.93 2.28 -8.46
N ARG A 77 -8.68 2.49 -8.89
CA ARG A 77 -8.27 2.37 -10.31
C ARG A 77 -7.82 0.98 -10.72
N HIS A 78 -7.19 0.23 -9.82
CA HIS A 78 -6.49 -1.01 -10.16
C HIS A 78 -7.02 -2.25 -9.42
N GLY A 79 -8.03 -2.10 -8.56
CA GLY A 79 -8.58 -3.20 -7.76
C GLY A 79 -7.67 -3.65 -6.62
N THR A 80 -6.58 -2.93 -6.32
CA THR A 80 -5.67 -3.24 -5.22
C THR A 80 -4.90 -2.00 -4.78
N PRO A 81 -4.63 -1.79 -3.48
CA PRO A 81 -3.76 -0.69 -3.02
C PRO A 81 -2.29 -0.91 -3.38
N TYR A 82 -1.91 -2.12 -3.81
CA TYR A 82 -0.51 -2.51 -3.99
C TYR A 82 0.01 -2.32 -5.42
N ALA A 83 -0.73 -1.65 -6.30
CA ALA A 83 -0.36 -1.52 -7.72
C ALA A 83 1.00 -0.82 -7.92
N LEU A 84 1.41 0.04 -6.97
CA LEU A 84 2.71 0.72 -6.96
C LEU A 84 3.91 -0.22 -6.81
N TRP A 85 3.71 -1.50 -6.48
CA TRP A 85 4.79 -2.49 -6.39
C TRP A 85 4.68 -3.58 -7.46
N ALA A 86 3.80 -3.43 -8.46
CA ALA A 86 3.53 -4.46 -9.47
C ALA A 86 4.78 -4.88 -10.28
N ASP A 87 5.75 -3.98 -10.43
CA ASP A 87 7.02 -4.20 -11.14
C ASP A 87 8.17 -4.66 -10.24
N THR A 88 7.96 -4.79 -8.92
CA THR A 88 9.02 -5.13 -7.97
C THR A 88 8.54 -6.01 -6.81
N LEU A 89 8.63 -7.33 -7.00
CA LEU A 89 8.31 -8.31 -5.94
C LEU A 89 9.20 -8.13 -4.69
N ALA A 90 10.49 -7.84 -4.88
CA ALA A 90 11.41 -7.58 -3.78
C ALA A 90 11.03 -6.30 -3.01
N GLY A 91 10.62 -5.24 -3.72
CA GLY A 91 10.13 -4.01 -3.09
C GLY A 91 8.85 -4.25 -2.29
N PHE A 92 7.90 -5.01 -2.85
CA PHE A 92 6.68 -5.41 -2.14
C PHE A 92 6.99 -6.17 -0.84
N ALA A 93 7.88 -7.17 -0.94
CA ALA A 93 8.28 -7.98 0.21
C ALA A 93 8.90 -7.11 1.32
N ALA A 94 9.78 -6.17 0.97
CA ALA A 94 10.40 -5.29 1.95
C ALA A 94 9.40 -4.28 2.55
N ASP A 95 8.68 -3.55 1.69
CA ASP A 95 7.91 -2.37 2.10
C ASP A 95 6.57 -2.76 2.75
N VAL A 96 5.87 -3.73 2.15
CA VAL A 96 4.54 -4.15 2.58
C VAL A 96 4.64 -5.30 3.57
N LEU A 97 5.48 -6.29 3.27
CA LEU A 97 5.57 -7.46 4.14
C LEU A 97 6.60 -7.25 5.26
N GLY A 98 7.60 -6.38 5.13
CA GLY A 98 8.69 -6.27 6.11
C GLY A 98 9.68 -7.43 6.04
N VAL A 99 9.80 -8.06 4.88
CA VAL A 99 10.76 -9.14 4.59
C VAL A 99 11.92 -8.57 3.79
N THR A 100 13.07 -8.46 4.42
CA THR A 100 14.30 -7.92 3.81
C THR A 100 15.37 -8.98 3.60
N THR A 101 15.19 -10.19 4.15
CA THR A 101 16.16 -11.29 4.02
C THR A 101 15.48 -12.63 3.71
N TRP A 102 16.27 -13.53 3.11
CA TRP A 102 15.84 -14.92 2.84
C TRP A 102 15.44 -15.67 4.12
N ALA A 103 16.20 -15.47 5.21
CA ALA A 103 15.91 -16.08 6.50
C ALA A 103 14.55 -15.62 7.07
N GLN A 104 14.20 -14.35 6.91
CA GLN A 104 12.88 -13.83 7.31
C GLN A 104 11.74 -14.39 6.46
N LEU A 105 11.98 -14.65 5.17
CA LEU A 105 10.98 -15.28 4.31
C LEU A 105 10.73 -16.73 4.73
N HIS A 106 11.79 -17.52 4.93
CA HIS A 106 11.70 -18.89 5.40
C HIS A 106 10.95 -19.00 6.73
N ALA A 107 11.34 -18.20 7.73
CA ALA A 107 10.67 -18.19 9.02
C ALA A 107 9.15 -17.89 8.93
N ARG A 108 8.70 -17.19 7.88
CA ARG A 108 7.27 -16.94 7.64
C ARG A 108 6.55 -18.09 6.95
N LEU A 109 7.23 -18.77 6.02
CA LEU A 109 6.68 -19.94 5.35
C LEU A 109 6.58 -21.14 6.30
N ASP A 110 7.54 -21.25 7.23
CA ASP A 110 7.65 -22.34 8.20
C ASP A 110 6.80 -22.11 9.48
N GLY A 111 6.20 -20.93 9.64
CA GLY A 111 5.36 -20.59 10.79
C GLY A 111 3.93 -21.14 10.69
N PRO A 112 3.20 -21.29 11.82
CA PRO A 112 1.78 -21.68 11.80
C PRO A 112 0.93 -20.60 11.11
N TRP A 113 0.05 -21.04 10.20
CA TRP A 113 -0.84 -20.21 9.37
C TRP A 113 -2.08 -19.73 10.13
#